data_AF-A0A6M0AKZ2-F1
#
_entry.id   AF-A0A6M0AKZ2-F1
#
_cell.length_a   1.000
_cell.length_b   1.000
_cell.length_c   1.000
_cell.angle_alpha   90.00
_cell.angle_beta   90.00
_cell.angle_gamma   90.00
#
_symmetry.space_group_name_H-M   'P 1'
#
loop_
_entity.id
_entity.type
_entity.pdbx_description
1 polymer ?
#
loop_
_entity_poly.entity_id
_entity_poly.type
_entity_poly.pdbx_seq_one_letter_code
_entity_poly.pdbx_strand_id
1 'polypeptide(L)'
;YDTLPLPPLEMLKGFGVREENPQVTVPVFVNHLDVSRISSEICDRFQAEPPSVNVLLIRNHGITVWASSTERAQIYLELADYIFRYMVAARQIELSTTSIKN
;
A
#
# COMPACT_ATOMS: atom_id res chain seq x y z
N TYR A 1 6.74 -1.21 -12.66
CA TYR A 1 5.96 -0.70 -11.51
C TYR A 1 6.90 -0.65 -10.33
N ASP A 2 6.64 0.24 -9.38
CA ASP A 2 7.38 0.27 -8.12
C ASP A 2 6.55 -0.47 -7.06
N THR A 3 7.19 -0.80 -5.94
CA THR A 3 6.52 -1.41 -4.80
C THR A 3 6.88 -0.66 -3.53
N LEU A 4 5.90 -0.45 -2.66
CA LEU A 4 6.08 0.11 -1.33
C LEU A 4 6.04 -1.02 -0.30
N PRO A 5 7.17 -1.38 0.35
CA PRO A 5 7.15 -2.37 1.43
C PRO A 5 6.38 -1.83 2.64
N LEU A 6 5.52 -2.66 3.23
CA LEU A 6 4.80 -2.33 4.46
C LEU A 6 5.57 -2.81 5.68
N PRO A 7 5.55 -2.07 6.80
CA PRO A 7 6.09 -2.57 8.06
C PRO A 7 5.28 -3.79 8.53
N PRO A 8 5.90 -4.76 9.24
CA PRO A 8 5.26 -6.00 9.69
C PRO A 8 4.36 -5.74 10.91
N LEU A 9 3.33 -4.92 10.74
CA LEU A 9 2.36 -4.59 11.78
C LEU A 9 1.27 -5.66 11.87
N GLU A 10 0.77 -5.91 13.08
CA GLU A 10 -0.38 -6.79 13.34
C GLU A 10 -1.62 -6.42 12.51
N MET A 11 -1.76 -5.14 12.15
CA MET A 11 -2.82 -4.61 11.28
C MET A 11 -2.88 -5.30 9.91
N LEU A 12 -1.78 -5.89 9.43
CA LEU A 12 -1.75 -6.64 8.17
C LEU A 12 -2.72 -7.83 8.18
N LYS A 13 -3.04 -8.40 9.34
CA LYS A 13 -4.04 -9.46 9.49
C LYS A 13 -5.43 -9.04 9.03
N GLY A 14 -5.74 -7.74 9.09
CA GLY A 14 -6.99 -7.18 8.58
C GLY A 14 -7.14 -7.30 7.05
N PHE A 15 -6.02 -7.42 6.32
CA PHE A 15 -6.03 -7.74 4.88
C PHE A 15 -6.09 -9.25 4.58
N GLY A 16 -6.09 -10.10 5.62
CA GLY A 16 -6.07 -11.56 5.48
C GLY A 16 -4.67 -12.18 5.47
N VAL A 17 -3.61 -11.39 5.69
CA VAL A 17 -2.22 -11.85 5.84
C VAL A 17 -2.09 -12.65 7.15
N ARG A 18 -1.49 -13.84 7.11
CA ARG A 18 -1.45 -14.77 8.27
C ARG A 18 -0.04 -15.23 8.64
N GLU A 19 0.95 -14.82 7.88
CA GLU A 19 2.36 -15.15 8.09
C GLU A 19 2.92 -14.44 9.33
N GLU A 20 3.85 -15.09 10.04
CA GLU A 20 4.48 -14.55 11.25
C GLU A 20 5.46 -13.39 10.95
N ASN A 21 6.13 -13.44 9.80
CA ASN A 21 7.04 -12.39 9.32
C ASN A 21 6.67 -11.97 7.88
N PRO A 22 5.53 -11.30 7.70
CA PRO A 22 4.99 -11.04 6.37
C PRO A 22 5.87 -10.06 5.60
N GLN A 23 6.27 -10.44 4.38
CA GLN A 23 6.93 -9.55 3.42
C GLN A 23 5.88 -8.97 2.48
N VAL A 24 5.11 -8.00 2.98
CA VAL A 24 4.00 -7.40 2.23
C VAL A 24 4.48 -6.16 1.50
N THR A 25 4.09 -6.06 0.23
CA THR A 25 4.30 -4.85 -0.56
C THR A 25 2.98 -4.35 -1.15
N VAL A 26 2.88 -3.04 -1.30
CA VAL A 26 1.80 -2.37 -2.03
C VAL A 26 2.32 -1.99 -3.42
N PRO A 27 1.67 -2.43 -4.52
CA PRO A 27 2.06 -2.04 -5.86
C PRO A 27 1.79 -0.54 -6.10
N VAL A 28 2.74 0.12 -6.76
CA VAL A 28 2.70 1.55 -7.09
C VAL A 28 2.75 1.72 -8.61
N PHE A 29 1.69 2.29 -9.17
CA PHE A 29 1.53 2.55 -10.59
C PHE A 29 1.81 4.02 -10.92
N VAL A 30 2.20 4.27 -12.17
CA VAL A 30 2.40 5.63 -12.67
C VAL A 30 1.03 6.26 -12.95
N ASN A 31 0.88 7.54 -12.59
CA ASN A 31 -0.29 8.31 -13.00
C ASN A 31 -0.13 8.77 -14.45
N HIS A 32 -0.79 8.07 -15.37
CA HIS A 32 -0.87 8.45 -16.76
C HIS A 32 -2.10 9.33 -17.02
N LEU A 33 -1.98 10.28 -17.95
CA LEU A 33 -3.14 11.05 -18.42
C LEU A 33 -4.19 10.14 -19.10
N ASP A 34 -3.71 9.10 -19.79
CA ASP A 34 -4.55 8.05 -20.34
C ASP A 34 -4.90 7.03 -19.23
N VAL A 35 -6.12 7.10 -18.73
CA VAL A 35 -6.64 6.22 -17.68
C VAL A 35 -6.72 4.76 -18.16
N SER A 36 -6.98 4.52 -19.44
CA SER A 36 -7.04 3.16 -19.98
C SER A 36 -5.69 2.47 -19.86
N ARG A 37 -4.60 3.21 -20.10
CA ARG A 37 -3.24 2.70 -19.87
C ARG A 37 -3.01 2.28 -18.41
N ILE A 38 -3.46 3.06 -17.44
CA ILE A 38 -3.34 2.70 -16.02
C ILE A 38 -4.04 1.36 -15.76
N SER A 39 -5.27 1.21 -16.28
CA SER A 39 -6.04 -0.03 -16.09
C SER A 39 -5.37 -1.25 -16.72
N SER A 40 -4.83 -1.13 -17.94
CA SER A 40 -4.07 -2.20 -18.60
C SER A 40 -2.84 -2.59 -17.80
N GLU A 41 -2.05 -1.62 -17.31
CA GLU A 41 -0.85 -1.91 -16.51
C GLU A 41 -1.20 -2.61 -15.18
N ILE A 42 -2.32 -2.24 -14.53
CA ILE A 42 -2.82 -2.93 -13.33
C ILE A 42 -3.19 -4.38 -13.67
N CYS A 43 -3.95 -4.59 -14.75
CA CYS A 43 -4.38 -5.92 -15.18
C CYS A 43 -3.18 -6.82 -15.51
N ASP A 44 -2.26 -6.35 -16.34
CA ASP A 44 -1.07 -7.11 -16.75
C ASP A 44 -0.24 -7.50 -15.52
N ARG A 45 -0.07 -6.57 -14.57
CA ARG A 45 0.66 -6.80 -13.32
C ARG A 45 -0.02 -7.85 -12.44
N PHE A 46 -1.33 -7.74 -12.22
CA PHE A 46 -2.04 -8.66 -11.31
C PHE A 46 -2.24 -10.05 -11.92
N GLN A 47 -2.24 -10.17 -13.25
CA GLN A 47 -2.19 -11.46 -13.94
C GLN A 47 -0.84 -12.14 -13.76
N ALA A 48 0.26 -11.39 -13.88
CA ALA A 48 1.61 -11.93 -13.73
C ALA A 48 1.90 -12.34 -12.28
N GLU A 49 1.49 -11.52 -11.31
CA GLU A 49 1.66 -11.79 -9.90
C GLU A 49 0.49 -11.17 -9.12
N PRO A 50 -0.35 -11.98 -8.44
CA PRO A 50 -1.42 -11.46 -7.62
C PRO A 50 -0.88 -10.59 -6.48
N PRO A 51 -1.53 -9.45 -6.16
CA PRO A 51 -1.08 -8.60 -5.07
C PRO A 51 -1.33 -9.28 -3.72
N SER A 52 -0.40 -9.11 -2.78
CA SER A 52 -0.49 -9.69 -1.43
C SER A 52 -1.57 -9.06 -0.56
N VAL A 53 -2.02 -7.85 -0.92
CA VAL A 53 -3.06 -7.09 -0.22
C VAL A 53 -3.97 -6.38 -1.22
N ASN A 54 -5.20 -6.10 -0.80
CA ASN A 54 -6.20 -5.42 -1.62
C ASN A 54 -6.04 -3.89 -1.61
N VAL A 55 -4.82 -3.41 -1.80
CA VAL A 55 -4.45 -2.00 -1.82
C VAL A 55 -3.45 -1.78 -2.95
N LEU A 56 -3.61 -0.70 -3.69
CA LEU A 56 -2.59 -0.18 -4.63
C LEU A 56 -2.47 1.34 -4.49
N LEU A 57 -1.35 1.87 -4.97
CA LEU A 57 -1.13 3.30 -5.09
C LEU A 57 -0.99 3.70 -6.55
N ILE A 58 -1.55 4.85 -6.89
CA ILE A 58 -1.23 5.55 -8.14
C ILE A 58 -0.42 6.80 -7.75
N ARG A 59 0.82 6.89 -8.25
CA ARG A 59 1.79 7.93 -7.90
C ARG A 59 1.21 9.32 -8.19
N ASN A 60 1.30 10.26 -7.25
CA ASN A 60 0.72 11.61 -7.37
C ASN A 60 -0.81 11.62 -7.55
N HIS A 61 -1.51 10.54 -7.21
CA HIS A 61 -2.96 10.44 -7.27
C HIS A 61 -3.51 10.00 -5.91
N GLY A 62 -3.30 8.76 -5.49
CA GLY A 62 -3.79 8.29 -4.19
C GLY A 62 -3.94 6.79 -4.05
N ILE A 63 -4.65 6.41 -2.99
CA ILE A 63 -4.92 5.03 -2.59
C ILE A 63 -6.11 4.48 -3.37
N THR A 64 -6.04 3.21 -3.78
CA THR A 64 -7.19 2.47 -4.30
C THR A 64 -7.26 1.12 -3.60
N VAL A 65 -8.45 0.79 -3.10
CA VAL A 65 -8.74 -0.49 -2.43
C VAL A 65 -9.92 -1.17 -3.10
N TRP A 66 -9.99 -2.50 -2.98
CA TRP A 66 -11.10 -3.27 -3.53
C TRP A 66 -11.48 -4.41 -2.60
N ALA A 67 -12.77 -4.74 -2.55
CA ALA A 67 -13.26 -5.86 -1.78
C ALA A 67 -14.59 -6.36 -2.35
N SER A 68 -15.08 -7.48 -1.82
CA SER A 68 -16.37 -8.05 -2.21
C SER A 68 -17.58 -7.27 -1.67
N SER A 69 -17.38 -6.31 -0.76
CA SER A 69 -18.42 -5.42 -0.24
C SER A 69 -17.86 -4.05 0.13
N THR A 70 -18.75 -3.06 0.23
CA THR A 70 -18.43 -1.69 0.63
C THR A 70 -17.84 -1.61 2.03
N GLU A 71 -18.36 -2.40 2.98
CA GLU A 71 -17.91 -2.44 4.38
C GLU A 71 -16.48 -2.98 4.45
N ARG A 72 -16.18 -4.04 3.69
CA ARG A 72 -14.81 -4.58 3.60
C ARG A 72 -13.86 -3.59 2.94
N ALA A 73 -14.30 -2.89 1.89
CA ALA A 73 -13.49 -1.88 1.24
C ALA A 73 -13.16 -0.71 2.20
N GLN A 74 -14.11 -0.31 3.05
CA GLN A 74 -13.87 0.70 4.09
C GLN A 74 -12.82 0.23 5.11
N ILE A 75 -12.91 -1.01 5.59
CA ILE A 75 -11.90 -1.59 6.48
C ILE A 75 -10.51 -1.57 5.82
N TYR A 76 -10.42 -1.98 4.55
CA TYR A 76 -9.14 -1.96 3.83
C TYR A 76 -8.58 -0.55 3.65
N LEU A 77 -9.45 0.44 3.42
CA LEU A 77 -9.06 1.85 3.34
C LEU A 77 -8.51 2.35 4.67
N GLU A 78 -9.20 2.06 5.79
CA GLU A 78 -8.77 2.46 7.14
C GLU A 78 -7.45 1.82 7.55
N LEU A 79 -7.27 0.53 7.25
CA LEU A 79 -6.01 -0.18 7.49
C LEU A 79 -4.87 0.44 6.68
N ALA A 80 -5.10 0.72 5.39
CA ALA A 80 -4.10 1.36 4.54
C ALA A 80 -3.74 2.76 5.05
N ASP A 81 -4.74 3.59 5.39
CA ASP A 81 -4.53 4.94 5.94
C ASP A 81 -3.70 4.89 7.22
N TYR A 82 -4.06 4.02 8.16
CA TYR A 82 -3.34 3.87 9.42
C TYR A 82 -1.87 3.48 9.19
N ILE A 83 -1.62 2.46 8.37
CA ILE A 83 -0.26 1.98 8.09
C ILE A 83 0.57 3.07 7.41
N PHE A 84 0.03 3.77 6.42
CA PHE A 84 0.76 4.84 5.73
C PHE A 84 1.05 6.03 6.66
N ARG A 85 0.10 6.42 7.51
CA ARG A 85 0.32 7.46 8.52
C ARG A 85 1.38 7.06 9.53
N TYR A 86 1.37 5.79 9.97
CA TYR A 86 2.42 5.24 10.83
C TYR A 86 3.79 5.33 10.14
N MET A 87 3.91 4.92 8.88
CA MET A 87 5.17 4.99 8.13
C MET A 87 5.71 6.41 8.02
N VAL A 88 4.85 7.39 7.71
CA VAL A 88 5.22 8.81 7.65
C VAL A 88 5.69 9.31 9.02
N ALA A 89 4.94 9.01 10.08
CA ALA A 89 5.30 9.43 11.45
C ALA A 89 6.61 8.80 11.92
N ALA A 90 6.81 7.50 11.69
CA ALA A 90 8.06 6.80 12.01
C ALA A 90 9.25 7.42 11.27
N ARG A 91 9.08 7.73 9.98
CA ARG A 91 10.12 8.38 9.18
C ARG A 91 10.46 9.78 9.68
N GLN A 92 9.46 10.56 10.12
CA GLN A 92 9.69 11.89 10.69
C GLN A 92 10.50 11.82 12.00
N ILE A 93 10.26 10.81 12.83
CA ILE A 93 11.02 10.58 14.08
C ILE A 93 12.48 10.18 13.78
N GLU A 94 12.71 9.32 12.78
CA GLU A 94 14.07 8.96 12.36
C GLU A 94 14.87 10.18 11.85
N LEU A 95 14.23 11.02 11.04
CA LEU A 95 14.87 12.23 10.51
C LEU A 95 15.19 13.24 11.62
N SER A 96 14.28 13.43 12.59
CA SER A 96 14.52 14.35 13.70
C SER A 96 15.63 13.88 14.64
N THR A 97 15.70 12.57 14.92
CA THR A 97 16.77 11.98 15.73
C THR A 97 18.14 12.01 15.04
N THR A 98 18.17 11.96 13.71
CA THR A 98 19.40 12.10 12.92
C THR A 98 19.93 13.53 12.94
N SER A 99 19.05 14.55 12.84
CA SER A 99 19.44 15.97 12.92
C SER A 99 19.97 16.41 14.29
N ILE A 100 19.67 15.70 15.38
CA ILE A 100 20.19 16.02 16.72
C ILE A 100 21.61 15.47 16.94
N LYS A 101 22.03 14.48 16.14
CA LYS A 101 23.34 13.81 16.28
C LYS A 101 24.44 14.38 15.38
N ASN A 102 24.12 15.37 14.54
CA ASN A 102 25.06 16.12 13.69
C ASN A 102 25.12 17.58 14.14
#